data_AF-A0A924WIG2-F1
#
_entry.id   AF-A0A924WIG2-F1
#
_cell.length_a   1.000
_cell.length_b   1.000
_cell.length_c   1.000
_cell.angle_alpha   90.00
_cell.angle_beta   90.00
_cell.angle_gamma   90.00
#
_symmetry.space_group_name_H-M   'P 1'
#
loop_
_entity.id
_entity.type
_entity.pdbx_description
1 polymer ?
#
loop_
_entity_poly.entity_id
_entity_poly.type
_entity_poly.pdbx_seq_one_letter_code
_entity_poly.pdbx_strand_id
1 'polypeptide(L)'
;MCKDCANFAKRQKGILNNRDFKKYFGGLEGEKLKKVPADYTPDHPGIEYLKHKSFLATHKPTDKQVVSEDFLDHCGRVFKALNPLDQFLNRSMDKPSYAYHNFTQRLAKNPPPFSPHFYLQLSRCDSDR
;
A
#
# COMPACT_ATOMS: atom_id res chain seq x y z
N MET A 1 11.23 -1.90 26.69
CA MET A 1 10.34 -1.83 25.52
C MET A 1 11.12 -1.33 24.31
N CYS A 2 11.00 -1.98 23.15
CA CYS A 2 11.74 -1.57 21.94
C CYS A 2 11.18 -0.24 21.42
N LYS A 3 12.04 0.77 21.24
CA LYS A 3 11.64 2.13 20.80
C LYS A 3 10.95 2.11 19.43
N ASP A 4 11.28 1.13 18.60
CA ASP A 4 10.77 1.01 17.24
C ASP A 4 9.29 0.60 17.21
N CYS A 5 8.85 -0.26 18.13
CA CYS A 5 7.46 -0.72 18.21
C CYS A 5 6.49 0.41 18.59
N ALA A 6 6.89 1.30 19.51
CA ALA A 6 6.08 2.46 19.91
C ALA A 6 5.97 3.49 18.78
N ASN A 7 7.06 3.73 18.05
CA ASN A 7 7.07 4.62 16.89
C ASN A 7 6.22 4.08 15.73
N PHE A 8 6.23 2.77 15.52
CA PHE A 8 5.42 2.09 14.52
C PHE A 8 3.92 2.27 14.78
N ALA A 9 3.46 1.96 16.00
CA ALA A 9 2.07 2.13 16.41
C ALA A 9 1.60 3.59 16.31
N LYS A 10 2.47 4.54 16.70
CA LYS A 10 2.19 5.98 16.58
C LYS A 10 2.00 6.42 15.13
N ARG A 11 2.87 5.95 14.21
CA ARG A 11 2.79 6.26 12.78
C ARG A 11 1.52 5.70 12.14
N GLN A 12 1.19 4.44 12.41
CA GLN A 12 -0.04 3.81 11.92
C GLN A 12 -1.27 4.59 12.39
N LYS A 13 -1.33 4.91 13.69
CA LYS A 13 -2.42 5.68 14.28
C LYS A 13 -2.53 7.07 13.66
N GLY A 14 -1.42 7.71 13.31
CA GLY A 14 -1.42 8.99 12.59
C GLY A 14 -2.06 8.89 11.20
N ILE A 15 -1.71 7.85 10.43
CA ILE A 15 -2.25 7.61 9.09
C ILE A 15 -3.76 7.36 9.15
N LEU A 16 -4.20 6.48 10.05
CA LEU A 16 -5.62 6.13 10.20
C LEU A 16 -6.48 7.28 10.75
N ASN A 17 -5.87 8.24 11.44
CA ASN A 17 -6.54 9.44 11.92
C ASN A 17 -6.52 10.61 10.93
N ASN A 18 -5.88 10.44 9.76
CA ASN A 18 -5.91 11.47 8.73
C ASN A 18 -7.37 11.72 8.29
N ARG A 19 -7.73 13.01 8.17
CA ARG A 19 -9.06 13.46 7.73
C ARG A 19 -9.41 12.91 6.36
N ASP A 20 -8.48 12.91 5.42
CA ASP A 20 -8.73 12.45 4.05
C ASP A 20 -8.97 10.94 4.02
N PHE A 21 -8.17 10.17 4.77
CA PHE A 21 -8.36 8.73 4.89
C PHE A 21 -9.73 8.39 5.48
N LYS A 22 -10.13 9.04 6.58
CA LYS A 22 -11.45 8.83 7.19
C LYS A 22 -12.59 9.27 6.28
N LYS A 23 -12.41 10.35 5.52
CA LYS A 23 -13.42 10.86 4.58
C LYS A 23 -13.77 9.82 3.51
N TYR A 24 -12.78 9.12 2.96
CA TYR A 24 -12.99 8.17 1.87
C TYR A 24 -13.27 6.74 2.35
N PHE A 25 -12.56 6.27 3.38
CA PHE A 25 -12.58 4.87 3.80
C PHE A 25 -13.33 4.62 5.12
N GLY A 26 -13.61 5.67 5.91
CA GLY A 26 -14.27 5.57 7.22
C GLY A 26 -13.43 4.91 8.33
N GLY A 27 -12.49 4.05 7.98
CA GLY A 27 -11.60 3.34 8.90
C GLY A 27 -11.01 2.09 8.25
N LEU A 28 -10.46 1.21 9.09
CA LEU A 28 -10.06 -0.12 8.66
C LEU A 28 -11.21 -1.11 8.89
N GLU A 29 -11.54 -1.84 7.85
CA GLU A 29 -12.47 -2.96 7.85
C GLU A 29 -11.69 -4.29 8.00
N GLY A 30 -12.41 -5.36 8.29
CA GLY A 30 -11.87 -6.72 8.37
C GLY A 30 -11.99 -7.36 9.76
N GLU A 31 -11.62 -8.64 9.81
CA GLU A 31 -11.73 -9.43 11.03
C GLU A 31 -10.65 -9.09 12.05
N LYS A 32 -11.07 -9.03 13.32
CA LYS A 32 -10.18 -8.90 14.48
C LYS A 32 -10.19 -10.16 15.33
N LEU A 33 -9.02 -10.53 15.82
CA LEU A 33 -8.85 -11.56 16.82
C LEU A 33 -9.41 -11.08 18.16
N LYS A 34 -10.20 -11.94 18.82
CA LYS A 34 -10.72 -11.68 20.17
C LYS A 34 -9.63 -11.74 21.24
N LYS A 35 -8.60 -12.56 21.01
CA LYS A 35 -7.46 -12.73 21.92
C LYS A 35 -6.22 -12.05 21.37
N VAL A 36 -5.41 -11.52 22.29
CA VAL A 36 -4.06 -11.04 22.00
C VAL A 36 -3.21 -12.24 21.55
N PRO A 37 -2.43 -12.13 20.46
CA PRO A 37 -1.51 -13.19 20.06
C PRO A 37 -0.49 -13.47 21.17
N ALA A 38 -0.10 -14.74 21.34
CA ALA A 38 0.68 -15.20 22.50
C ALA A 38 2.02 -14.48 22.68
N ASP A 39 2.61 -13.98 21.59
CA ASP A 39 3.94 -13.37 21.58
C ASP A 39 3.95 -11.89 22.00
N TYR A 40 2.81 -11.30 22.35
CA TYR A 40 2.69 -9.87 22.68
C TYR A 40 2.06 -9.62 24.04
N THR A 41 2.59 -8.65 24.78
CA THR A 41 2.00 -8.23 26.05
C THR A 41 0.72 -7.41 25.83
N PRO A 42 -0.28 -7.50 26.72
CA PRO A 42 -1.52 -6.72 26.62
C PRO A 42 -1.31 -5.20 26.65
N ASP A 43 -0.24 -4.73 27.30
CA ASP A 43 0.14 -3.32 27.42
C ASP A 43 0.88 -2.79 26.16
N HIS A 44 0.91 -3.55 25.07
CA HIS A 44 1.58 -3.10 23.86
C HIS A 44 0.80 -1.93 23.22
N PRO A 45 1.44 -0.79 22.91
CA PRO A 45 0.76 0.42 22.41
C PRO A 45 0.05 0.24 21.05
N GLY A 46 0.39 -0.83 20.32
CA GLY A 46 -0.23 -1.22 19.06
C GLY A 46 -1.14 -2.45 19.13
N ILE A 47 -1.52 -2.93 20.32
CA ILE A 47 -2.19 -4.22 20.49
C ILE A 47 -3.51 -4.32 19.72
N GLU A 48 -4.28 -3.24 19.67
CA GLU A 48 -5.54 -3.17 18.94
C GLU A 48 -5.34 -3.34 17.43
N TYR A 49 -4.20 -2.91 16.90
CA TYR A 49 -3.84 -3.08 15.49
C TYR A 49 -3.27 -4.47 15.21
N LEU A 50 -2.52 -5.06 16.15
CA LEU A 50 -1.99 -6.42 16.05
C LEU A 50 -3.08 -7.50 16.07
N LYS A 51 -4.26 -7.18 16.63
CA LYS A 51 -5.43 -8.06 16.57
C LYS A 51 -6.07 -8.12 15.19
N HIS A 52 -5.82 -7.17 14.29
CA HIS A 52 -6.38 -7.24 12.94
C HIS A 52 -5.69 -8.34 12.13
N LYS A 53 -6.48 -9.22 11.51
CA LYS A 53 -5.97 -10.23 10.58
C LYS A 53 -5.61 -9.63 9.22
N SER A 54 -6.37 -8.61 8.81
CA SER A 54 -6.23 -7.93 7.53
C SER A 54 -6.42 -6.43 7.71
N PHE A 55 -5.66 -5.64 6.97
CA PHE A 55 -5.82 -4.18 6.89
C PHE A 55 -6.62 -3.85 5.62
N LEU A 56 -7.95 -3.80 5.71
CA LEU A 56 -8.82 -3.52 4.57
C LEU A 56 -9.31 -2.08 4.63
N ALA A 57 -9.19 -1.36 3.51
CA ALA A 57 -9.72 -0.02 3.33
C ALA A 57 -10.59 -0.03 2.08
N THR A 58 -11.91 0.05 2.25
CA THR A 58 -12.88 -0.05 1.15
C THR A 58 -13.49 1.32 0.87
N HIS A 59 -13.48 1.74 -0.38
CA HIS A 59 -14.23 2.92 -0.84
C HIS A 59 -15.23 2.50 -1.91
N LYS A 60 -16.51 2.79 -1.69
CA LYS A 60 -17.59 2.47 -2.64
C LYS A 60 -18.14 3.77 -3.23
N PRO A 61 -17.68 4.18 -4.43
CA PRO A 61 -18.28 5.31 -5.11
C PRO A 61 -19.71 4.97 -5.54
N THR A 62 -20.57 5.98 -5.59
CA THR A 62 -21.93 5.83 -6.11
C THR A 62 -21.93 5.77 -7.64
N ASP A 63 -22.93 5.12 -8.25
CA ASP A 63 -23.05 5.03 -9.72
C ASP A 63 -23.00 6.40 -10.40
N LYS A 64 -23.60 7.41 -9.79
CA LYS A 64 -23.55 8.81 -10.29
C LYS A 64 -22.14 9.37 -10.32
N GLN A 65 -21.31 9.04 -9.34
CA GLN A 65 -19.90 9.46 -9.32
C GLN A 65 -19.09 8.71 -10.37
N VAL A 66 -19.40 7.44 -10.62
CA VAL A 66 -18.69 6.63 -11.63
C VAL A 66 -18.91 7.15 -13.05
N VAL A 67 -20.11 7.63 -13.35
CA VAL A 67 -20.47 8.16 -14.68
C VAL A 67 -20.07 9.65 -14.85
N SER A 68 -19.64 10.31 -13.78
CA SER A 68 -19.22 11.73 -13.85
C SER A 68 -17.89 11.90 -14.59
N GLU A 69 -17.74 13.03 -15.28
CA GLU A 69 -16.49 13.38 -15.96
C GLU A 69 -15.32 13.55 -14.96
N ASP A 70 -15.62 13.94 -13.72
CA ASP A 70 -14.66 14.11 -12.62
C ASP A 70 -14.26 12.79 -11.94
N PHE A 71 -14.74 11.64 -12.40
CA PHE A 71 -14.49 10.35 -11.74
C PHE A 71 -13.00 10.01 -11.66
N LEU A 72 -12.24 10.32 -12.70
CA LEU A 72 -10.79 10.05 -12.74
C LEU A 72 -10.06 10.87 -11.67
N ASP A 73 -10.40 12.14 -11.52
CA ASP A 73 -9.87 13.02 -10.48
C ASP A 73 -10.30 12.60 -9.08
N HIS A 74 -11.52 12.08 -8.94
CA HIS A 74 -11.99 11.48 -7.69
C HIS A 74 -11.16 10.25 -7.32
N CYS A 75 -10.94 9.33 -8.27
CA CYS A 75 -10.06 8.17 -8.08
C CYS A 75 -8.65 8.59 -7.65
N GLY A 76 -8.05 9.58 -8.33
CA GLY A 76 -6.74 10.12 -7.97
C GLY A 76 -6.69 10.63 -6.52
N ARG A 77 -7.74 11.33 -6.07
CA ARG A 77 -7.86 11.81 -4.68
C ARG A 77 -7.99 10.65 -3.68
N VAL A 78 -8.79 9.63 -4.00
CA VAL A 78 -8.97 8.44 -3.16
C VAL A 78 -7.67 7.64 -3.02
N PHE A 79 -6.97 7.38 -4.13
CA PHE A 79 -5.67 6.69 -4.09
C PHE A 79 -4.60 7.49 -3.37
N LYS A 80 -4.58 8.82 -3.55
CA LYS A 80 -3.67 9.70 -2.80
C LYS A 80 -3.92 9.64 -1.29
N ALA A 81 -5.18 9.51 -0.87
CA ALA A 81 -5.51 9.32 0.55
C ALA A 81 -5.13 7.93 1.08
N LEU A 82 -5.08 6.90 0.23
CA LEU A 82 -4.68 5.53 0.59
C LEU A 82 -3.14 5.35 0.65
N ASN A 83 -2.41 6.07 -0.20
CA ASN A 83 -0.96 5.96 -0.38
C ASN A 83 -0.13 5.94 0.92
N PRO A 84 -0.41 6.76 1.96
CA PRO A 84 0.35 6.70 3.21
C PRO A 84 0.21 5.37 3.94
N LEU A 85 -0.95 4.72 3.87
CA LEU A 85 -1.18 3.39 4.45
C LEU A 85 -0.43 2.32 3.66
N ASP A 86 -0.49 2.38 2.33
CA ASP A 86 0.23 1.46 1.46
C ASP A 86 1.75 1.51 1.70
N GLN A 87 2.35 2.71 1.73
CA GLN A 87 3.77 2.88 2.04
C GLN A 87 4.16 2.42 3.44
N PHE A 88 3.23 2.48 4.39
CA PHE A 88 3.47 1.99 5.75
C PHE A 88 3.52 0.46 5.77
N LEU A 89 2.54 -0.20 5.12
CA LEU A 89 2.49 -1.65 5.02
C LEU A 89 3.66 -2.20 4.21
N ASN A 90 4.00 -1.59 3.08
CA ASN A 90 5.12 -2.01 2.23
C ASN A 90 6.47 -1.90 2.93
N ARG A 91 6.67 -0.91 3.81
CA ARG A 91 7.88 -0.83 4.65
C ARG A 91 7.94 -1.88 5.76
N SER A 92 6.78 -2.39 6.18
CA SER A 92 6.68 -3.40 7.25
C SER A 92 6.88 -4.81 6.70
N MET A 93 6.43 -5.01 5.47
CA MET A 93 6.62 -6.21 4.69
C MET A 93 7.91 -6.09 3.89
N ASP A 94 9.07 -6.15 4.54
CA ASP A 94 10.35 -6.40 3.86
C ASP A 94 10.36 -7.84 3.31
N LYS A 95 9.51 -8.08 2.32
CA LYS A 95 9.70 -9.08 1.27
C LYS A 95 9.83 -8.25 0.00
N PRO A 96 10.88 -8.45 -0.81
CA PRO A 96 11.00 -7.77 -2.08
C PRO A 96 9.86 -8.27 -2.98
N SER A 97 8.69 -7.62 -2.91
CA SER A 97 7.55 -7.92 -3.78
C SER A 97 7.83 -7.51 -5.23
N TYR A 98 8.97 -6.89 -5.48
CA TYR A 98 9.55 -6.70 -6.79
C TYR A 98 10.62 -7.77 -7.07
N ALA A 99 10.16 -8.91 -7.61
CA ALA A 99 11.00 -9.75 -8.47
C ALA A 99 11.65 -8.96 -9.64
N TYR A 100 11.25 -7.70 -9.87
CA TYR A 100 11.82 -6.77 -10.84
C TYR A 100 13.27 -6.35 -10.58
N HIS A 101 13.73 -6.23 -9.33
CA HIS A 101 15.13 -5.83 -9.08
C HIS A 101 16.12 -6.95 -9.43
N ASN A 102 15.72 -8.21 -9.20
CA ASN A 102 16.49 -9.38 -9.64
C ASN A 102 16.35 -9.64 -11.16
N PHE A 103 15.20 -9.31 -11.77
CA PHE A 103 15.00 -9.46 -13.21
C PHE A 103 15.83 -8.47 -14.02
N THR A 104 15.82 -7.18 -13.65
CA THR A 104 16.64 -6.15 -14.30
C THR A 104 18.14 -6.39 -14.09
N GLN A 105 18.56 -6.79 -12.88
CA GLN A 105 19.96 -7.18 -12.65
C GLN A 105 20.36 -8.46 -13.41
N ARG A 106 19.42 -9.39 -13.66
CA ARG A 106 19.65 -10.59 -14.47
C ARG A 106 19.69 -10.30 -15.96
N LEU A 107 18.88 -9.36 -16.46
CA LEU A 107 18.96 -8.87 -17.84
C LEU A 107 20.26 -8.07 -18.08
N ALA A 108 20.71 -7.29 -17.09
CA ALA A 108 21.99 -6.58 -17.16
C ALA A 108 23.20 -7.54 -17.14
N LYS A 109 23.10 -8.67 -16.41
CA LYS A 109 24.17 -9.69 -16.30
C LYS A 109 24.16 -10.73 -17.43
N ASN A 110 23.01 -11.01 -18.03
CA ASN A 110 22.84 -11.93 -19.16
C ASN A 110 21.82 -11.34 -20.14
N PRO A 111 22.23 -10.38 -20.99
CA PRO A 111 21.36 -9.85 -22.01
C PRO A 111 20.99 -10.97 -23.01
N PRO A 112 19.71 -11.14 -23.36
CA PRO A 112 19.33 -12.14 -24.35
C PRO A 112 19.88 -11.75 -25.74
N PRO A 113 20.17 -12.70 -26.63
CA PRO A 113 20.82 -12.46 -27.91
C PRO A 113 19.88 -11.87 -28.98
N PHE A 114 18.93 -11.00 -28.59
CA PHE A 114 17.98 -10.39 -29.52
C PHE A 114 18.44 -9.00 -29.96
N SER A 115 18.32 -8.76 -31.26
CA SER A 115 18.77 -7.59 -32.00
C SER A 115 18.39 -6.24 -31.34
N PRO A 116 19.28 -5.22 -31.39
CA PRO A 116 19.08 -3.89 -30.75
C PRO A 116 17.80 -3.16 -31.16
N HIS A 117 17.14 -3.58 -32.23
CA HIS A 117 15.97 -2.91 -32.79
C HIS A 117 14.70 -3.01 -31.93
N PHE A 118 14.56 -4.05 -31.10
CA PHE A 118 13.33 -4.26 -30.32
C PHE A 118 13.23 -3.37 -29.06
N TYR A 119 14.38 -2.93 -28.51
CA TYR A 119 14.41 -2.15 -27.27
C TYR A 119 13.95 -0.70 -27.45
N LEU A 120 14.25 -0.08 -28.60
CA LEU A 120 13.89 1.33 -28.86
C LEU A 120 12.38 1.54 -29.09
N GLN A 121 11.65 0.47 -29.42
CA GLN A 121 10.22 0.53 -29.71
C GLN A 121 9.36 0.47 -28.43
N LEU A 122 9.86 -0.18 -27.37
CA LEU A 122 9.20 -0.19 -26.05
C LEU A 122 9.40 1.14 -25.33
N SER A 123 10.61 1.71 -25.36
CA SER A 123 10.91 3.00 -24.71
C SER A 123 10.17 4.20 -25.32
N ARG A 124 9.66 4.09 -26.54
CA ARG A 124 8.85 5.14 -27.20
C ARG A 124 7.35 5.02 -26.94
N CYS A 125 6.87 3.88 -26.46
CA CYS A 125 5.44 3.69 -26.18
C CYS A 125 5.04 4.18 -24.78
N ASP A 126 5.99 4.24 -23.83
CA ASP A 126 5.76 4.67 -22.44
C ASP A 126 5.90 6.19 -22.20
N SER A 127 6.17 7.01 -23.23
CA SER A 127 6.30 8.46 -23.08
C SER A 127 5.12 9.27 -23.63
N ASP A 128 4.14 8.64 -24.30
CA ASP A 128 2.98 9.31 -24.89
C ASP A 128 1.64 8.74 -24.37
N ARG A 129 1.57 8.31 -23.10
CA ARG A 129 0.30 8.06 -22.43
C ARG A 129 0.31 8.43 -20.95
#